data_AF-A0A3N8BVX8-F1
#
_entry.id   AF-A0A3N8BVX8-F1
#
_cell.length_a   1.000
_cell.length_b   1.000
_cell.length_c   1.000
_cell.angle_alpha   90.00
_cell.angle_beta   90.00
_cell.angle_gamma   90.00
#
_symmetry.space_group_name_H-M   'P 1'
#
loop_
_entity.id
_entity.type
_entity.pdbx_description
1 polymer ?
#
loop_
_entity_poly.entity_id
_entity_poly.type
_entity_poly.pdbx_seq_one_letter_code
_entity_poly.pdbx_strand_id
1 'polypeptide(L)'
;MRSRSLKNTTLPAAVACVALAVCTVSARADEAAGLAPPQPAAPVLSTTAAGVQVYTCDYDAGHKLAWVFQHPEAMLFDAGGTLVVRHGAGPSWEATDGSRITGKKLAEAPGAHPGSIPQLLLAATPAATDAKATTGALAGVRFVQRLDTAGGTPPEATCSTEHAVGRFPYFARYVFLK
;
A
#
# COMPACT_ATOMS: atom_id res chain seq x y z
N MET A 1 -81.29 5.71 5.27
CA MET A 1 -81.08 5.51 3.81
C MET A 1 -79.59 5.64 3.53
N ARG A 2 -78.96 4.57 3.02
CA ARG A 2 -77.64 4.47 2.36
C ARG A 2 -76.37 4.90 3.12
N SER A 3 -75.78 3.89 3.75
CA SER A 3 -74.33 3.66 3.91
C SER A 3 -73.55 3.95 2.62
N ARG A 4 -72.40 4.63 2.72
CA ARG A 4 -71.26 4.49 1.79
C ARG A 4 -69.95 4.51 2.57
N SER A 5 -69.43 3.31 2.79
CA SER A 5 -68.07 3.02 3.21
C SER A 5 -67.08 3.45 2.11
N LEU A 6 -66.15 4.34 2.44
CA LEU A 6 -64.97 4.65 1.63
C LEU A 6 -63.86 3.67 2.05
N LYS A 7 -63.45 2.80 1.13
CA LYS A 7 -62.40 1.82 1.34
C LYS A 7 -61.04 2.53 1.32
N ASN A 8 -60.34 2.49 2.45
CA ASN A 8 -58.92 2.84 2.57
C ASN A 8 -58.10 1.98 1.60
N THR A 9 -57.41 2.63 0.66
CA THR A 9 -56.38 1.96 -0.16
C THR A 9 -55.02 2.45 0.34
N THR A 10 -54.45 1.73 1.31
CA THR A 10 -53.07 1.92 1.77
C THR A 10 -52.13 1.30 0.75
N LEU A 11 -51.39 2.13 -0.02
CA LEU A 11 -50.19 1.67 -0.72
C LEU A 11 -49.07 1.47 0.30
N PRO A 12 -48.33 0.35 0.28
CA PRO A 12 -47.11 0.24 1.07
C PRO A 12 -46.02 1.10 0.42
N ALA A 13 -45.53 2.10 1.16
CA ALA A 13 -44.31 2.80 0.81
C ALA A 13 -43.12 1.86 1.04
N ALA A 14 -42.59 1.29 -0.03
CA ALA A 14 -41.33 0.58 0.00
C ALA A 14 -40.20 1.60 0.22
N VAL A 15 -39.78 1.76 1.47
CA VAL A 15 -38.56 2.49 1.82
C VAL A 15 -37.38 1.61 1.41
N ALA A 16 -36.83 1.89 0.23
CA ALA A 16 -35.56 1.31 -0.20
C ALA A 16 -34.44 1.94 0.65
N CYS A 17 -34.03 1.24 1.71
CA CYS A 17 -32.78 1.52 2.42
C CYS A 17 -31.61 1.23 1.48
N VAL A 18 -31.13 2.25 0.76
CA VAL A 18 -29.83 2.20 0.09
C VAL A 18 -28.76 2.29 1.18
N ALA A 19 -28.34 1.13 1.69
CA ALA A 19 -27.23 1.04 2.63
C ALA A 19 -25.92 1.38 1.91
N LEU A 20 -25.17 2.34 2.46
CA LEU A 20 -23.86 2.77 1.99
C LEU A 20 -22.87 1.58 1.91
N ALA A 21 -22.56 1.13 0.70
CA ALA A 21 -21.58 0.06 0.43
C ALA A 21 -20.17 0.59 0.07
N VAL A 22 -19.75 1.71 0.67
CA VAL A 22 -18.55 2.45 0.21
C VAL A 22 -17.22 1.78 0.62
N CYS A 23 -17.21 0.87 1.60
CA CYS A 23 -15.96 0.20 2.04
C CYS A 23 -15.62 -1.09 1.29
N THR A 24 -16.44 -1.54 0.33
CA THR A 24 -16.26 -2.86 -0.32
C THR A 24 -15.54 -2.81 -1.67
N VAL A 25 -15.18 -1.63 -2.17
CA VAL A 25 -14.54 -1.49 -3.49
C VAL A 25 -13.04 -1.78 -3.44
N SER A 26 -12.33 -1.23 -2.45
CA SER A 26 -10.86 -1.38 -2.36
C SER A 26 -10.41 -2.82 -2.13
N ALA A 27 -11.08 -3.57 -1.24
CA ALA A 27 -10.73 -4.97 -0.99
C ALA A 27 -10.90 -5.87 -2.22
N ARG A 28 -11.91 -5.59 -3.07
CA ARG A 28 -12.14 -6.36 -4.30
C ARG A 28 -11.12 -6.05 -5.40
N ALA A 29 -10.63 -4.80 -5.45
CA ALA A 29 -9.59 -4.40 -6.39
C ALA A 29 -8.25 -5.08 -6.07
N ASP A 30 -7.90 -5.18 -4.79
CA ASP A 30 -6.69 -5.88 -4.34
C ASP A 30 -6.75 -7.40 -4.65
N GLU A 31 -7.92 -8.01 -4.48
CA GLU A 31 -8.15 -9.43 -4.79
C GLU A 31 -8.05 -9.70 -6.30
N ALA A 32 -8.66 -8.86 -7.13
CA ALA A 32 -8.56 -8.97 -8.59
C ALA A 32 -7.14 -8.74 -9.13
N ALA A 33 -6.35 -7.92 -8.45
CA ALA A 33 -4.95 -7.65 -8.78
C ALA A 33 -3.97 -8.72 -8.25
N GLY A 34 -4.47 -9.76 -7.56
CA GLY A 34 -3.62 -10.80 -6.95
C GLY A 34 -2.77 -10.29 -5.78
N LEU A 35 -3.15 -9.16 -5.19
CA LEU A 35 -2.47 -8.53 -4.05
C LEU A 35 -3.11 -8.90 -2.70
N ALA A 36 -4.18 -9.70 -2.70
CA ALA A 36 -4.77 -10.22 -1.48
C ALA A 36 -3.81 -11.23 -0.80
N PRO A 37 -3.52 -11.05 0.51
CA PRO A 37 -2.68 -11.98 1.24
C PRO A 37 -3.36 -13.35 1.44
N PRO A 38 -2.58 -14.44 1.53
CA PRO A 38 -3.10 -15.74 1.95
C PRO A 38 -3.85 -15.65 3.29
N GLN A 39 -5.06 -16.20 3.31
CA GLN A 39 -5.93 -16.19 4.49
C GLN A 39 -5.57 -17.32 5.48
N PRO A 40 -5.84 -17.13 6.80
CA PRO A 40 -6.40 -15.92 7.41
C PRO A 40 -5.36 -14.78 7.41
N ALA A 41 -5.79 -13.54 7.18
CA ALA A 41 -4.95 -12.36 7.32
C ALA A 41 -5.79 -11.14 7.70
N ALA A 42 -5.49 -10.51 8.85
CA ALA A 42 -6.20 -9.35 9.36
C ALA A 42 -5.29 -8.11 9.41
N PRO A 43 -5.74 -6.93 8.95
CA PRO A 43 -4.99 -5.69 9.08
C PRO A 43 -4.76 -5.35 10.57
N VAL A 44 -3.52 -4.98 10.92
CA VAL A 44 -3.16 -4.50 12.26
C VAL A 44 -2.67 -3.06 12.25
N LEU A 45 -2.23 -2.57 11.10
CA LEU A 45 -1.81 -1.19 10.90
C LEU A 45 -2.04 -0.80 9.44
N SER A 46 -2.65 0.36 9.23
CA SER A 46 -2.81 0.98 7.91
C SER A 46 -2.20 2.38 7.97
N THR A 47 -1.40 2.73 6.97
CA THR A 47 -0.64 3.99 6.94
C THR A 47 -0.67 4.62 5.56
N THR A 48 -0.54 5.94 5.53
CA THR A 48 -0.17 6.66 4.31
C THR A 48 1.34 6.87 4.30
N ALA A 49 1.96 6.84 3.13
CA ALA A 49 3.40 6.97 2.98
C ALA A 49 3.76 8.13 2.06
N ALA A 50 4.80 8.85 2.41
CA ALA A 50 5.50 9.79 1.54
C ALA A 50 6.99 9.45 1.53
N GLY A 51 7.59 9.41 0.36
CA GLY A 51 8.98 9.00 0.22
C GLY A 51 9.58 9.26 -1.14
N VAL A 52 10.74 8.68 -1.37
CA VAL A 52 11.42 8.68 -2.67
C VAL A 52 11.88 7.27 -3.04
N GLN A 53 11.95 7.04 -4.34
CA GLN A 53 12.77 5.97 -4.89
C GLN A 53 14.11 6.57 -5.33
N VAL A 54 15.20 5.97 -4.88
CA VAL A 54 16.55 6.41 -5.20
C VAL A 54 17.08 5.59 -6.36
N TYR A 55 17.63 6.27 -7.36
CA TYR A 55 18.23 5.68 -8.54
C TYR A 55 19.63 6.26 -8.77
N THR A 56 20.49 5.48 -9.41
CA THR A 56 21.77 5.96 -9.98
C THR A 56 21.70 5.88 -11.48
N CYS A 57 22.41 6.78 -12.16
CA CYS A 57 22.58 6.73 -13.59
C CYS A 57 23.76 5.84 -13.96
N ASP A 58 23.50 4.62 -14.42
CA ASP A 58 24.56 3.66 -14.76
C ASP A 58 24.31 3.06 -16.15
N TYR A 59 25.33 2.38 -16.70
CA TYR A 59 25.20 1.70 -17.98
C TYR A 59 24.29 0.47 -17.87
N ASP A 60 23.31 0.39 -18.76
CA ASP A 60 22.50 -0.81 -18.96
C ASP A 60 23.25 -1.87 -19.80
N ALA A 61 22.60 -3.01 -20.04
CA ALA A 61 23.17 -4.10 -20.84
C ALA A 61 23.46 -3.71 -22.32
N GLY A 62 22.91 -2.61 -22.79
CA GLY A 62 23.15 -2.04 -24.12
C GLY A 62 24.20 -0.94 -24.15
N HIS A 63 24.95 -0.74 -23.05
CA HIS A 63 25.91 0.35 -22.88
C HIS A 63 25.30 1.75 -23.05
N LYS A 64 24.04 1.91 -22.66
CA LYS A 64 23.36 3.21 -22.58
C LYS A 64 23.19 3.62 -21.13
N LEU A 65 23.32 4.91 -20.85
CA LEU A 65 23.00 5.44 -19.53
C LEU A 65 21.52 5.31 -19.25
N ALA A 66 21.19 4.70 -18.11
CA ALA A 66 19.83 4.48 -17.65
C ALA A 66 19.74 4.63 -16.12
N TRP A 67 18.53 4.95 -15.64
CA TRP A 67 18.26 4.98 -14.21
C TRP A 67 18.16 3.54 -13.65
N VAL A 68 19.06 3.19 -12.75
CA VAL A 68 19.10 1.90 -12.04
C VAL A 68 18.61 2.08 -10.61
N PHE A 69 17.61 1.30 -10.21
CA PHE A 69 17.01 1.39 -8.88
C PHE A 69 18.01 0.95 -7.80
N GLN A 70 18.12 1.74 -6.73
CA GLN A 70 18.98 1.45 -5.59
C GLN A 70 18.15 1.02 -4.38
N HIS A 71 17.32 1.91 -3.85
CA HIS A 71 16.50 1.63 -2.67
C HIS A 71 15.35 2.62 -2.50
N PRO A 72 14.30 2.26 -1.73
CA PRO A 72 13.28 3.20 -1.32
C PRO A 72 13.67 3.88 0.00
N GLU A 73 13.16 5.09 0.22
CA GLU A 73 13.15 5.76 1.53
C GLU A 73 11.74 6.33 1.75
N ALA A 74 11.05 5.97 2.83
CA ALA A 74 9.74 6.55 3.12
C ALA A 74 9.41 6.65 4.61
N MET A 75 8.55 7.62 4.89
CA MET A 75 7.91 7.84 6.19
C MET A 75 6.45 7.44 6.08
N LEU A 76 5.99 6.60 7.01
CA LEU A 76 4.63 6.08 7.07
C LEU A 76 3.91 6.68 8.27
N PHE A 77 2.74 7.25 8.00
CA PHE A 77 1.93 8.02 8.93
C PHE A 77 0.60 7.31 9.20
N ASP A 78 0.17 7.35 10.46
CA ASP A 78 -1.17 6.88 10.83
C ASP A 78 -2.28 7.85 10.35
N ALA A 79 -3.54 7.52 10.67
CA ALA A 79 -4.69 8.34 10.29
C ALA A 79 -4.68 9.77 10.90
N GLY A 80 -3.94 9.98 12.00
CA GLY A 80 -3.75 11.28 12.62
C GLY A 80 -2.60 12.08 12.03
N GLY A 81 -1.84 11.53 11.07
CA GLY A 81 -0.66 12.16 10.49
C GLY A 81 0.60 12.00 11.35
N THR A 82 0.59 11.10 12.34
CA THR A 82 1.76 10.84 13.18
C THR A 82 2.67 9.83 12.50
N LEU A 83 3.98 10.10 12.47
CA LEU A 83 4.97 9.15 12.00
C LEU A 83 4.97 7.91 12.91
N VAL A 84 4.75 6.73 12.33
CA VAL A 84 4.71 5.46 13.07
C VAL A 84 5.71 4.43 12.55
N VAL A 85 6.07 4.48 11.26
CA VAL A 85 6.99 3.52 10.65
C VAL A 85 7.93 4.22 9.67
N ARG A 86 9.20 3.80 9.63
CA ARG A 86 10.17 4.16 8.59
C ARG A 86 10.38 2.96 7.67
N HIS A 87 10.41 3.20 6.37
CA HIS A 87 10.62 2.19 5.35
C HIS A 87 11.91 2.44 4.57
N GLY A 88 12.70 1.38 4.33
CA GLY A 88 14.00 1.46 3.67
C GLY A 88 14.37 0.23 2.84
N ALA A 89 15.66 0.14 2.49
CA ALA A 89 16.24 -0.94 1.71
C ALA A 89 15.97 -2.34 2.30
N GLY A 90 16.00 -3.37 1.44
CA GLY A 90 15.88 -4.77 1.87
C GLY A 90 14.49 -5.41 1.73
N PRO A 91 13.50 -4.73 1.11
CA PRO A 91 12.65 -3.76 1.82
C PRO A 91 12.53 -4.02 3.34
N SER A 92 12.61 -2.98 4.15
CA SER A 92 12.52 -3.09 5.61
C SER A 92 11.56 -2.06 6.19
N TRP A 93 10.99 -2.37 7.36
CA TRP A 93 10.16 -1.45 8.13
C TRP A 93 10.57 -1.46 9.59
N GLU A 94 10.67 -0.27 10.16
CA GLU A 94 10.98 -0.04 11.56
C GLU A 94 9.92 0.88 12.17
N ALA A 95 9.21 0.39 13.19
CA ALA A 95 8.27 1.20 13.95
C ALA A 95 8.99 2.07 14.99
N THR A 96 8.33 3.13 15.44
CA THR A 96 8.87 4.05 16.46
C THR A 96 9.10 3.39 17.83
N ASP A 97 8.52 2.23 18.10
CA ASP A 97 8.77 1.42 19.31
C ASP A 97 10.01 0.51 19.19
N GLY A 98 10.71 0.58 18.05
CA GLY A 98 11.90 -0.17 17.72
C GLY A 98 11.65 -1.50 17.01
N SER A 99 10.39 -1.99 16.93
CA SER A 99 10.09 -3.27 16.28
C SER A 99 10.38 -3.21 14.77
N ARG A 100 10.99 -4.27 14.22
CA ARG A 100 11.49 -4.33 12.84
C ARG A 100 11.08 -5.59 12.09
N ILE A 101 10.75 -5.43 10.82
CA ILE A 101 10.51 -6.52 9.86
C ILE A 101 11.20 -6.25 8.53
N THR A 102 11.53 -7.32 7.80
CA THR A 102 11.98 -7.27 6.39
C THR A 102 10.95 -7.93 5.49
N GLY A 103 11.02 -7.64 4.18
CA GLY A 103 10.03 -8.07 3.20
C GLY A 103 10.60 -8.88 2.06
N LYS A 104 9.84 -9.84 1.57
CA LYS A 104 10.08 -10.54 0.31
C LYS A 104 8.85 -10.40 -0.59
N LYS A 105 9.04 -9.92 -1.84
CA LYS A 105 7.96 -9.80 -2.82
C LYS A 105 7.30 -11.15 -3.08
N LEU A 106 5.98 -11.21 -2.97
CA LEU A 106 5.15 -12.36 -3.34
C LEU A 106 4.42 -12.12 -4.65
N ALA A 107 3.84 -10.93 -4.80
CA ALA A 107 3.11 -10.53 -5.99
C ALA A 107 3.30 -9.03 -6.25
N GLU A 108 3.06 -8.63 -7.50
CA GLU A 108 3.02 -7.24 -7.90
C GLU A 108 1.92 -7.00 -8.93
N ALA A 109 1.45 -5.76 -8.95
CA ALA A 109 0.54 -5.26 -9.96
C ALA A 109 1.02 -3.88 -10.44
N PRO A 110 0.60 -3.42 -11.62
CA PRO A 110 0.87 -2.06 -12.06
C PRO A 110 0.46 -1.01 -11.01
N GLY A 111 1.20 0.10 -10.99
CA GLY A 111 0.85 1.24 -10.16
C GLY A 111 -0.50 1.84 -10.55
N ALA A 112 -1.13 2.57 -9.63
CA ALA A 112 -2.48 3.13 -9.87
C ALA A 112 -2.51 4.20 -10.97
N HIS A 113 -1.36 4.81 -11.29
CA HIS A 113 -1.22 5.88 -12.27
C HIS A 113 0.03 5.67 -13.15
N PRO A 114 0.08 6.27 -14.36
CA PRO A 114 1.30 6.32 -15.16
C PRO A 114 2.46 6.95 -14.37
N GLY A 115 3.65 6.38 -14.50
CA GLY A 115 4.83 6.84 -13.74
C GLY A 115 4.84 6.43 -12.26
N SER A 116 3.87 5.61 -11.82
CA SER A 116 3.87 5.02 -10.48
C SER A 116 4.72 3.77 -10.40
N ILE A 117 5.39 3.59 -9.27
CA ILE A 117 5.98 2.30 -8.91
C ILE A 117 4.91 1.20 -8.76
N PRO A 118 5.27 -0.09 -8.90
CA PRO A 118 4.35 -1.19 -8.73
C PRO A 118 3.71 -1.24 -7.34
N GLN A 119 2.45 -1.67 -7.30
CA GLN A 119 1.80 -2.13 -6.08
C GLN A 119 2.32 -3.53 -5.73
N LEU A 120 2.44 -3.84 -4.45
CA LEU A 120 3.11 -5.07 -3.99
C LEU A 120 2.32 -5.76 -2.89
N LEU A 121 2.39 -7.09 -2.90
CA LEU A 121 2.19 -7.93 -1.73
C LEU A 121 3.55 -8.52 -1.34
N LEU A 122 3.93 -8.39 -0.07
CA LEU A 122 5.18 -8.91 0.47
C LEU A 122 4.92 -9.84 1.65
N ALA A 123 5.68 -10.94 1.73
CA ALA A 123 5.84 -11.71 2.96
C ALA A 123 6.76 -10.94 3.90
N ALA A 124 6.39 -10.87 5.18
CA ALA A 124 7.17 -10.22 6.21
C ALA A 124 7.87 -11.24 7.11
N THR A 125 9.11 -10.95 7.47
CA THR A 125 9.90 -11.72 8.43
C THR A 125 10.40 -10.78 9.52
N PRO A 126 10.35 -11.15 10.82
CA PRO A 126 11.00 -10.39 11.87
C PRO A 126 12.49 -10.20 11.58
N ALA A 127 13.03 -9.02 11.83
CA ALA A 127 14.47 -8.84 11.73
C ALA A 127 15.17 -9.71 12.79
N ALA A 128 16.08 -10.59 12.36
CA ALA A 128 16.63 -11.69 13.14
C ALA A 128 17.45 -11.28 14.40
N THR A 129 17.66 -9.99 14.62
CA THR A 129 18.51 -9.44 15.68
C THR A 129 17.75 -8.69 16.78
N ASP A 130 16.42 -8.74 16.80
CA ASP A 130 15.64 -7.87 17.68
C ASP A 130 14.98 -8.63 18.84
N ALA A 131 15.32 -8.27 20.09
CA ALA A 131 14.60 -8.72 21.28
C ALA A 131 13.11 -8.31 21.25
N LYS A 132 12.75 -7.35 20.40
CA LYS A 132 11.37 -6.94 20.10
C LYS A 132 10.72 -7.69 18.94
N ALA A 133 11.34 -8.74 18.38
CA ALA A 133 10.70 -9.56 17.33
C ALA A 133 9.31 -10.11 17.76
N THR A 134 9.08 -10.25 19.07
CA THR A 134 7.84 -10.76 19.66
C THR A 134 6.97 -9.68 20.33
N THR A 135 7.41 -8.42 20.38
CA THR A 135 6.68 -7.33 21.06
C THR A 135 6.68 -6.03 20.24
N GLY A 136 5.60 -5.25 20.30
CA GLY A 136 5.50 -3.98 19.57
C GLY A 136 4.58 -4.03 18.34
N ALA A 137 4.51 -2.91 17.64
CA ALA A 137 3.55 -2.64 16.57
C ALA A 137 3.69 -3.62 15.38
N LEU A 138 4.93 -4.01 15.03
CA LEU A 138 5.19 -4.90 13.90
C LEU A 138 5.35 -6.38 14.30
N ALA A 139 5.25 -6.70 15.59
CA ALA A 139 5.42 -8.07 16.07
C ALA A 139 4.35 -9.00 15.50
N GLY A 140 4.74 -10.09 14.86
CA GLY A 140 3.81 -11.08 14.29
C GLY A 140 3.17 -10.66 12.96
N VAL A 141 3.54 -9.51 12.37
CA VAL A 141 3.17 -9.17 10.99
C VAL A 141 3.73 -10.22 10.04
N ARG A 142 2.87 -10.78 9.19
CA ARG A 142 3.20 -11.83 8.21
C ARG A 142 3.17 -11.31 6.78
N PHE A 143 2.42 -10.25 6.52
CA PHE A 143 2.31 -9.65 5.19
C PHE A 143 2.32 -8.13 5.26
N VAL A 144 2.85 -7.52 4.20
CA VAL A 144 2.75 -6.09 3.95
C VAL A 144 2.21 -5.88 2.55
N GLN A 145 1.15 -5.10 2.41
CA GLN A 145 0.68 -4.60 1.13
C GLN A 145 1.17 -3.17 0.92
N ARG A 146 1.64 -2.86 -0.28
CA ARG A 146 1.89 -1.49 -0.77
C ARG A 146 0.90 -1.23 -1.91
N LEU A 147 -0.05 -0.35 -1.65
CA LEU A 147 -1.22 -0.10 -2.49
C LEU A 147 -1.28 1.38 -2.88
N ASP A 148 -2.15 1.70 -3.84
CA ASP A 148 -2.47 3.07 -4.26
C ASP A 148 -1.22 3.92 -4.58
N THR A 149 -0.24 3.32 -5.26
CA THR A 149 1.04 3.98 -5.53
C THR A 149 0.90 5.12 -6.54
N ALA A 150 1.51 6.26 -6.21
CA ALA A 150 1.59 7.45 -7.06
C ALA A 150 3.05 7.91 -7.18
N GLY A 151 3.60 7.92 -8.40
CA GLY A 151 4.97 8.37 -8.67
C GLY A 151 6.07 7.36 -8.30
N GLY A 152 7.30 7.84 -8.27
CA GLY A 152 8.50 7.07 -7.92
C GLY A 152 9.23 6.42 -9.10
N THR A 153 8.66 6.41 -10.30
CA THR A 153 9.37 5.98 -11.52
C THR A 153 10.11 7.18 -12.13
N PRO A 154 11.37 7.03 -12.59
CA PRO A 154 12.08 8.06 -13.32
C PRO A 154 11.34 8.45 -14.63
N PRO A 155 11.49 9.70 -15.12
CA PRO A 155 10.93 10.09 -16.41
C PRO A 155 11.58 9.31 -17.57
N GLU A 156 10.88 9.24 -18.72
CA GLU A 156 11.36 8.52 -19.91
C GLU A 156 12.66 9.10 -20.50
N ALA A 157 12.90 10.41 -20.32
CA ALA A 157 14.18 11.00 -20.66
C ALA A 157 15.27 10.41 -19.76
N THR A 158 16.16 9.61 -20.36
CA THR A 158 17.26 8.95 -19.66
C THR A 158 18.17 9.95 -18.98
N CYS A 159 18.81 9.52 -17.89
CA CYS A 159 19.91 10.26 -17.31
C CYS A 159 21.08 10.40 -18.31
N SER A 160 21.86 11.48 -18.19
CA SER A 160 22.93 11.82 -19.14
C SER A 160 24.33 11.85 -18.51
N THR A 161 24.42 11.67 -17.20
CA THR A 161 25.68 11.77 -16.46
C THR A 161 25.82 10.53 -15.59
N GLU A 162 26.83 9.72 -15.89
CA GLU A 162 27.15 8.52 -15.12
C GLU A 162 27.30 8.86 -13.63
N HIS A 163 26.79 7.97 -12.78
CA HIS A 163 26.73 8.09 -11.31
C HIS A 163 25.92 9.27 -10.76
N ALA A 164 25.18 10.01 -11.60
CA ALA A 164 24.20 10.96 -11.10
C ALA A 164 23.14 10.24 -10.25
N VAL A 165 22.72 10.89 -9.15
CA VAL A 165 21.69 10.35 -8.25
C VAL A 165 20.35 11.01 -8.54
N GLY A 166 19.35 10.19 -8.85
CA GLY A 166 17.95 10.58 -9.02
C GLY A 166 17.14 10.22 -7.78
N ARG A 167 16.29 11.15 -7.33
CA ARG A 167 15.36 10.92 -6.22
C ARG A 167 13.94 11.24 -6.70
N PHE A 168 13.13 10.22 -6.92
CA PHE A 168 11.80 10.37 -7.50
C PHE A 168 10.74 10.21 -6.41
N PRO A 169 9.97 11.26 -6.09
CA PRO A 169 8.97 11.22 -5.04
C PRO A 169 7.87 10.20 -5.32
N TYR A 170 7.37 9.56 -4.28
CA TYR A 170 6.19 8.71 -4.36
C TYR A 170 5.31 8.80 -3.11
N PHE A 171 4.03 8.47 -3.32
CA PHE A 171 3.05 8.21 -2.27
C PHE A 171 2.52 6.79 -2.39
N ALA A 172 2.08 6.22 -1.26
CA ALA A 172 1.42 4.92 -1.23
C ALA A 172 0.60 4.75 0.05
N ARG A 173 -0.26 3.74 0.07
CA ARG A 173 -0.84 3.18 1.29
C ARG A 173 -0.15 1.88 1.66
N TYR A 174 0.23 1.72 2.92
CA TYR A 174 0.77 0.47 3.43
C TYR A 174 -0.18 -0.17 4.44
N VAL A 175 -0.45 -1.46 4.27
CA VAL A 175 -1.26 -2.27 5.19
C VAL A 175 -0.42 -3.41 5.70
N PHE A 176 -0.26 -3.51 7.02
CA PHE A 176 0.45 -4.58 7.71
C PHE A 176 -0.57 -5.58 8.23
N LEU A 177 -0.38 -6.87 7.94
CA LEU A 177 -1.36 -7.91 8.24
C LEU A 177 -0.76 -9.08 9.02
N LYS A 178 -1.57 -9.65 9.93
CA LYS A 178 -1.24 -10.79 10.79
C LYS A 178 -2.15 -11.97 10.59
#